data_AF-A0A965G3Y6-F1
#
_entry.id   AF-A0A965G3Y6-F1
#
_cell.length_a   1.000
_cell.length_b   1.000
_cell.length_c   1.000
_cell.angle_alpha   90.00
_cell.angle_beta   90.00
_cell.angle_gamma   90.00
#
_symmetry.space_group_name_H-M   'P 1'
#
loop_
_entity.id
_entity.type
_entity.pdbx_description
1 polymer ?
#
loop_
_entity_poly.entity_id
_entity_poly.type
_entity_poly.pdbx_seq_one_letter_code
_entity_poly.pdbx_strand_id
1 'polypeptide(L)' 'MEHLWAPWRNRYVNGEEKPGEDLFRRLADSSDDAADFILARTKASFAVLNRFPYNLGHLMVCPYREVD' A
#
# COMPACT_ATOMS: atom_id res chain seq x y z
N MET A 1 -17.23 19.98 1.44
CA MET A 1 -16.39 18.76 1.48
C MET A 1 -16.85 17.92 2.66
N GLU A 2 -17.06 16.63 2.44
CA GLU A 2 -17.32 15.68 3.53
C GLU A 2 -15.99 15.36 4.25
N HIS A 3 -16.02 15.31 5.58
CA HIS A 3 -14.80 15.08 6.38
C HIS A 3 -14.47 13.58 6.44
N LEU A 4 -13.32 13.20 5.88
CA LEU A 4 -12.73 11.88 6.08
C LEU A 4 -11.85 11.90 7.34
N TRP A 5 -12.20 11.07 8.32
CA TRP A 5 -11.44 10.94 9.56
C TRP A 5 -10.37 9.86 9.42
N ALA A 6 -9.11 10.24 9.64
CA ALA A 6 -7.95 9.34 9.58
C ALA A 6 -7.18 9.40 10.92
N PRO A 7 -7.54 8.59 11.94
CA PRO A 7 -6.91 8.65 13.26
C PRO A 7 -5.43 8.27 13.25
N TRP A 8 -4.99 7.49 12.26
CA TRP A 8 -3.59 7.11 12.02
C TRP A 8 -2.70 8.27 11.53
N ARG A 9 -3.30 9.36 11.05
CA ARG A 9 -2.61 10.43 10.31
C ARG A 9 -1.49 11.10 11.08
N ASN A 10 -1.67 11.35 12.38
CA ASN A 10 -0.63 12.01 13.18
C ASN A 10 0.65 11.16 13.22
N ARG A 11 0.52 9.85 13.43
CA ARG A 11 1.66 8.92 13.47
C ARG A 11 2.39 8.84 12.12
N TYR A 12 1.62 8.81 11.03
CA TYR A 12 2.17 8.78 9.67
C TYR A 12 2.94 10.06 9.33
N VAL A 13 2.36 11.24 9.58
CA VAL A 13 2.98 12.53 9.27
C VAL A 13 4.23 12.79 10.13
N ASN A 14 4.21 12.31 11.37
CA ASN A 14 5.38 12.39 12.25
C ASN A 14 6.51 11.43 11.85
N GLY A 15 6.30 10.58 10.85
CA GLY A 15 7.31 9.68 10.32
C GLY A 15 7.67 8.54 11.27
N GLU A 16 6.76 8.16 12.18
CA GLU A 16 6.95 7.01 13.07
C GLU A 16 7.06 5.69 12.29
N GLU A 17 6.41 5.63 11.12
CA GLU A 17 6.53 4.53 10.17
C GLU A 17 6.89 5.11 8.79
N LYS A 18 8.15 4.95 8.38
CA LYS A 18 8.59 5.30 7.03
C LYS A 18 8.72 4.03 6.21
N PRO A 19 8.10 3.95 5.02
CA PRO A 19 8.44 2.90 4.10
C PRO A 19 9.92 3.04 3.71
N GLY A 20 10.58 1.91 3.48
CA GLY A 20 11.90 1.91 2.86
C GLY A 20 11.84 2.46 1.43
N GLU A 21 13.00 2.74 0.86
CA GLU A 21 13.13 3.00 -0.57
C GLU A 21 12.55 1.82 -1.37
N ASP A 22 11.95 2.11 -2.52
CA ASP A 22 11.38 1.12 -3.44
C ASP A 22 10.25 0.22 -2.89
N LEU A 23 9.38 0.77 -2.02
CA LEU A 23 8.26 0.05 -1.40
C LEU A 23 7.51 -0.89 -2.36
N PHE A 24 7.08 -0.39 -3.51
CA PHE A 24 6.29 -1.18 -4.46
C PHE A 24 7.09 -2.28 -5.15
N ARG A 25 8.39 -2.07 -5.34
CA ARG A 25 9.30 -3.10 -5.85
C ARG A 25 9.47 -4.22 -4.83
N ARG A 26 9.70 -3.88 -3.56
CA ARG A 26 9.74 -4.86 -2.46
C ARG A 26 8.45 -5.67 -2.37
N LEU A 27 7.29 -5.02 -2.50
CA LEU A 27 5.99 -5.70 -2.50
C LEU A 27 5.84 -6.62 -3.72
N ALA A 28 6.27 -6.17 -4.90
CA ALA A 28 6.26 -6.98 -6.11
C ALA A 28 7.07 -8.26 -5.95
N ASP A 29 8.25 -8.17 -5.32
CA ASP A 29 9.17 -9.29 -5.08
C ASP A 29 8.83 -10.14 -3.85
N SER A 30 7.82 -9.74 -3.06
CA SER A 30 7.42 -10.46 -1.86
C SER A 30 6.86 -11.85 -2.17
N SER A 31 7.18 -12.82 -1.30
CA SER A 31 6.63 -14.18 -1.32
C SER A 31 5.59 -14.43 -0.23
N ASP A 32 5.37 -13.48 0.68
CA ASP A 32 4.37 -13.56 1.75
C ASP A 32 3.26 -12.52 1.53
N ASP A 33 2.33 -12.87 0.64
CA ASP A 33 1.24 -11.99 0.24
C ASP A 33 0.34 -11.59 1.43
N ALA A 34 0.16 -12.47 2.41
CA ALA A 34 -0.68 -12.19 3.57
C ALA A 34 -0.03 -11.15 4.50
N ALA A 35 1.28 -11.30 4.77
CA ALA A 35 2.02 -10.35 5.59
C ALA A 35 2.14 -8.96 4.93
N ASP A 36 2.23 -8.93 3.61
CA ASP A 36 2.34 -7.69 2.82
C ASP A 36 0.99 -7.14 2.32
N PHE A 37 -0.13 -7.73 2.75
CA PHE A 37 -1.50 -7.36 2.38
C PHE A 37 -1.80 -7.36 0.88
N ILE A 38 -1.13 -8.23 0.13
CA ILE A 38 -1.37 -8.46 -1.29
C ILE A 38 -2.58 -9.39 -1.41
N LEU A 39 -3.61 -8.92 -2.09
CA LEU A 39 -4.89 -9.64 -2.24
C LEU A 39 -4.91 -10.52 -3.50
N ALA A 40 -4.25 -10.05 -4.55
CA ALA A 40 -4.24 -10.74 -5.83
C ALA A 40 -3.02 -10.34 -6.67
N ARG A 41 -2.54 -11.28 -7.47
CA ARG A 41 -1.49 -11.08 -8.47
C ARG A 41 -2.01 -11.44 -9.84
N THR A 42 -1.63 -10.66 -10.85
CA THR A 42 -1.93 -10.91 -12.27
C THR A 42 -0.63 -10.99 -13.06
N LYS A 43 -0.70 -11.09 -14.38
CA LYS A 43 0.50 -11.08 -15.23
C LYS A 43 1.26 -9.75 -15.23
N ALA A 44 0.57 -8.63 -14.98
CA ALA A 44 1.14 -7.28 -15.17
C ALA A 44 1.07 -6.39 -13.92
N SER A 45 0.32 -6.80 -12.90
CA SER A 45 0.08 -6.01 -11.70
C SER A 45 -0.34 -6.86 -10.52
N PHE A 46 -0.31 -6.27 -9.33
CA PHE A 46 -0.85 -6.83 -8.11
C PHE A 46 -1.82 -5.84 -7.45
N ALA A 47 -2.78 -6.36 -6.68
CA ALA A 47 -3.68 -5.57 -5.84
C ALA A 47 -3.25 -5.69 -4.38
N VAL A 48 -3.11 -4.56 -3.69
CA VAL A 48 -2.61 -4.49 -2.31
C VAL A 48 -3.47 -3.55 -1.47
N LEU A 49 -3.78 -3.93 -0.23
CA LEU A 49 -4.48 -3.03 0.70
C LEU A 49 -3.59 -1.87 1.10
N ASN A 50 -4.19 -0.69 1.27
CA ASN A 50 -3.48 0.44 1.84
C ASN A 50 -3.35 0.25 3.36
N ARG A 51 -2.11 0.28 3.88
CA ARG A 51 -1.82 0.20 5.32
C ARG A 51 -2.40 1.37 6.12
N PHE A 52 -2.66 2.49 5.45
CA PHE A 52 -3.28 3.68 6.00
C PHE A 52 -4.58 4.01 5.23
N PRO A 53 -5.66 3.22 5.44
CA PRO A 53 -6.88 3.33 4.64
C PRO A 53 -7.74 4.53 5.07
N TYR A 54 -8.46 5.15 4.12
CA TYR A 54 -9.47 6.17 4.42
C TYR A 54 -10.84 5.56 4.71
N ASN A 55 -11.14 4.43 4.06
CA ASN A 55 -12.35 3.63 4.26
C ASN A 55 -11.98 2.13 4.20
N LEU A 56 -12.88 1.27 4.68
CA LEU A 56 -12.70 -0.18 4.60
C LEU A 56 -12.56 -0.61 3.14
N GLY A 57 -11.57 -1.48 2.88
CA GLY A 57 -11.27 -1.97 1.53
C GLY A 57 -10.49 -0.99 0.64
N HIS A 58 -9.98 0.13 1.18
CA HIS A 58 -9.07 0.99 0.41
C HIS A 58 -7.83 0.20 -0.02
N LEU A 59 -7.67 0.08 -1.34
CA LEU A 59 -6.62 -0.70 -1.98
C LEU A 59 -6.01 0.06 -3.16
N MET A 60 -4.86 -0.44 -3.62
CA MET A 60 -4.15 0.04 -4.81
C MET A 60 -3.97 -1.13 -5.78
N VAL A 61 -4.00 -0.83 -7.08
CA VAL A 61 -3.53 -1.75 -8.13
C VAL A 61 -2.20 -1.20 -8.63
N CYS A 62 -1.12 -1.94 -8.39
CA CYS A 62 0.23 -1.52 -8.70
C CYS A 62 0.80 -2.36 -9.86
N PRO A 63 1.19 -1.75 -10.99
CA PRO A 63 1.92 -2.44 -12.05
C PRO A 63 3.29 -2.92 -11.56
N TYR A 64 3.77 -4.05 -12.10
CA TYR A 64 5.15 -4.49 -11.85
C TYR A 64 6.19 -3.62 -12.55
N ARG A 65 5.79 -2.97 -13.65
CA ARG A 65 6.66 -2.08 -14.40
C ARG A 65 6.75 -0.73 -13.70
N GLU A 66 7.96 -0.40 -13.27
CA GLU A 66 8.33 0.94 -12.82
C GLU A 66 8.24 1.94 -13.98
N VAL A 67 7.81 3.17 -13.70
CA VAL A 67 7.61 4.24 -14.68
C VAL A 67 8.26 5.51 -14.15
N ASP A 68 9.01 6.18 -15.03
CA ASP A 68 9.64 7.49 -14.78
C ASP A 68 8.66 8.66 -14.95
#